data_AF-A0A139PML5-F1
#
_entry.id   AF-A0A139PML5-F1
#
_cell.length_a   1.000
_cell.length_b   1.000
_cell.length_c   1.000
_cell.angle_alpha   90.00
_cell.angle_beta   90.00
_cell.angle_gamma   90.00
#
_symmetry.space_group_name_H-M   'P 1'
#
loop_
_entity.id
_entity.type
_entity.pdbx_description
1 polymer ?
#
loop_
_entity_poly.entity_id
_entity_poly.type
_entity_poly.pdbx_seq_one_letter_code
_entity_poly.pdbx_strand_id
1 'polypeptide(L)' 'MEELGGGGHFNLAAAQIEDMSLSEAGEKLTQLILEELKEKEKEE' A
#
# COMPACT_ATOMS: atom_id res chain seq x y z
N MET A 1 1.84 -0.96 -3.84
CA MET A 1 2.72 0.24 -3.95
C MET A 1 2.29 1.18 -5.07
N GLU A 2 1.75 0.66 -6.18
CA GLU A 2 1.17 1.50 -7.25
C GLU A 2 0.08 2.45 -6.73
N GLU A 3 -0.79 1.98 -5.82
CA GLU A 3 -1.80 2.80 -5.09
C GLU A 3 -1.21 3.95 -4.24
N LEU A 4 0.09 3.88 -3.93
CA LEU A 4 0.82 4.95 -3.23
C LEU A 4 1.62 5.83 -4.20
N GLY A 5 1.39 5.71 -5.52
CA GLY A 5 2.14 6.43 -6.54
C GLY A 5 3.54 5.87 -6.80
N GLY A 6 3.84 4.68 -6.29
CA GLY A 6 5.10 3.97 -6.51
C GLY A 6 5.04 2.91 -7.61
N GLY A 7 5.94 1.94 -7.54
CA GLY A 7 5.99 0.81 -8.47
C GLY A 7 7.09 -0.19 -8.16
N GLY A 8 7.17 -1.26 -8.93
CA GLY A 8 8.22 -2.28 -8.82
C GLY A 8 7.78 -3.65 -9.36
N HIS A 9 8.35 -4.70 -8.79
CA HIS A 9 8.02 -6.09 -9.06
C HIS A 9 7.22 -6.72 -7.90
N PHE A 10 6.65 -7.90 -8.15
CA PHE A 10 5.82 -8.63 -7.19
C PHE A 10 6.47 -8.80 -5.81
N ASN A 11 7.77 -9.07 -5.76
CA ASN A 11 8.51 -9.29 -4.52
C ASN A 11 9.27 -8.05 -4.02
N LEU A 12 9.32 -6.96 -4.80
CA LEU A 12 10.07 -5.77 -4.45
C LEU A 12 9.49 -4.54 -5.15
N ALA A 13 8.93 -3.63 -4.38
CA ALA A 13 8.40 -2.36 -4.87
C ALA A 13 8.67 -1.24 -3.86
N ALA A 14 8.64 0.00 -4.35
CA ALA A 14 8.86 1.19 -3.54
C ALA A 14 7.93 2.33 -3.97
N ALA A 15 7.67 3.25 -3.05
CA ALA A 15 6.97 4.51 -3.30
C ALA A 15 7.68 5.62 -2.51
N GLN A 16 7.61 6.85 -3.02
CA GLN A 16 8.02 8.04 -2.29
C GLN A 16 6.75 8.84 -1.98
N ILE A 17 6.64 9.30 -0.74
CA ILE A 17 5.47 10.05 -0.26
C ILE A 17 5.99 11.38 0.29
N GLU A 18 5.47 12.48 -0.26
CA GLU A 18 5.77 13.84 0.17
C GLU A 18 4.62 14.38 1.03
N ASP A 19 4.92 15.42 1.83
CA ASP A 19 3.94 16.16 2.63
C ASP A 19 3.10 15.32 3.61
N MET A 20 3.64 14.19 4.07
CA MET A 20 2.98 13.29 5.02
C MET A 20 3.94 12.89 6.15
N SER A 21 3.44 12.82 7.37
CA SER A 21 4.22 12.29 8.49
C SER A 21 4.38 10.77 8.40
N LEU A 22 5.37 10.22 9.11
CA LEU A 22 5.61 8.78 9.15
C LEU A 22 4.39 8.00 9.70
N SER A 23 3.65 8.56 10.66
CA SER A 23 2.46 7.91 11.23
C SER A 23 1.34 7.80 10.21
N GLU A 24 1.02 8.92 9.53
CA GLU A 24 -0.02 8.96 8.50
C GLU A 24 0.32 8.02 7.33
N ALA A 25 1.59 7.97 6.92
CA ALA A 25 2.04 7.04 5.89
C ALA A 25 1.91 5.58 6.32
N GLY A 26 2.24 5.26 7.59
CA GLY A 26 2.09 3.92 8.14
C GLY A 26 0.63 3.48 8.25
N GLU A 27 -0.24 4.35 8.73
CA GLU A 27 -1.68 4.10 8.84
C GLU A 27 -2.30 3.87 7.46
N LYS A 28 -2.00 4.74 6.49
CA LYS A 28 -2.48 4.60 5.11
C LYS A 28 -2.01 3.31 4.46
N LEU A 29 -0.73 2.96 4.59
CA LEU A 29 -0.19 1.70 4.06
C LEU A 29 -0.87 0.48 4.69
N THR A 30 -1.09 0.51 5.99
CA THR A 30 -1.77 -0.60 6.71
C THR A 30 -3.20 -0.78 6.21
N GLN A 31 -3.94 0.32 6.01
CA GLN A 31 -5.31 0.26 5.47
C GLN A 31 -5.33 -0.36 4.07
N LEU A 32 -4.46 0.08 3.16
CA LEU A 32 -4.39 -0.45 1.80
C LEU A 32 -4.09 -1.96 1.79
N ILE A 33 -3.17 -2.43 2.63
CA ILE A 33 -2.86 -3.86 2.76
C ILE A 33 -4.09 -4.65 3.22
N LEU A 34 -4.80 -4.15 4.23
CA LEU A 34 -5.98 -4.82 4.77
C LEU A 34 -7.15 -4.84 3.77
N GLU A 35 -7.32 -3.80 2.97
CA GLU A 35 -8.31 -3.75 1.90
C GLU A 35 -7.99 -4.76 0.81
N GLU A 36 -6.73 -4.79 0.33
CA GLU A 36 -6.30 -5.74 -0.71
C GLU A 36 -6.43 -7.20 -0.24
N LEU A 37 -6.13 -7.49 1.03
CA LEU A 37 -6.33 -8.83 1.60
C LEU A 37 -7.81 -9.23 1.62
N LYS A 38 -8.70 -8.32 2.02
CA LYS A 38 -10.15 -8.57 2.04
C LYS A 38 -10.75 -8.75 0.65
N GLU A 39 -10.22 -8.07 -0.36
CA GLU A 39 -10.65 -8.25 -1.75
C GLU A 39 -10.26 -9.64 -2.25
N LYS A 40 -9.01 -10.07 -1.99
CA LYS A 40 -8.55 -11.41 -2.34
C LYS A 40 -9.37 -12.52 -1.68
N GLU A 41 -9.76 -12.35 -0.42
CA GLU A 41 -10.64 -13.31 0.28
C GLU A 41 -12.04 -13.44 -0.32
N LYS A 42 -12.53 -12.44 -1.07
CA LYS A 42 -13.85 -12.48 -1.72
C LYS A 42 -13.83 -13.08 -3.13
N GLU A 43 -12.64 -13.12 -3.74
CA GLU A 43 -12.43 -13.67 -5.07
C GLU A 43 -12.17 -15.19 -5.06
N GLU A 44 -11.85 -15.76 -3.88
CA GLU A 44 -11.75 -17.21 -3.62
C GLU A 44 -13.08 -17.83 -3.16
#